data_AF-A0AAV0CQH2-F1
#
_entry.id   AF-A0AAV0CQH2-F1
#
_cell.length_a   1.000
_cell.length_b   1.000
_cell.length_c   1.000
_cell.angle_alpha   90.00
_cell.angle_beta   90.00
_cell.angle_gamma   90.00
#
_symmetry.space_group_name_H-M   'P 1'
#
loop_
_entity.id
_entity.type
_entity.pdbx_description
1 polymer ?
#
loop_
_entity_poly.entity_id
_entity_poly.type
_entity_poly.pdbx_seq_one_letter_code
_entity_poly.pdbx_strand_id
1 'polypeptide(L)'
;MTPSAFIFLYENQLFLTFRNRTVAVWNFRGELVTSFEDHLLWHPDCNTNNIYITSDHDLIISYCKADSDDPLSEGTAGSINISNILTGKCLSKVKATNAITRSSCNCSTGCGARSCKSKRVQTSRIRSSVSEALDD
;
A
#
# COMPACT_ATOMS: atom_id res chain seq x y z
N MET A 1 -8.43 -20.55 19.82
CA MET A 1 -8.72 -19.45 18.88
C MET A 1 -8.00 -19.76 17.57
N THR A 2 -8.69 -19.76 16.43
CA THR A 2 -8.16 -20.25 15.14
C THR A 2 -7.84 -19.06 14.21
N PRO A 3 -6.65 -18.99 13.60
CA PRO A 3 -6.34 -17.95 12.61
C PRO A 3 -7.13 -18.17 11.31
N SER A 4 -7.39 -17.09 10.58
CA SER A 4 -8.09 -17.12 9.28
C SER A 4 -7.20 -17.65 8.16
N ALA A 5 -5.89 -17.41 8.26
CA ALA A 5 -4.88 -17.97 7.36
C ALA A 5 -3.55 -18.19 8.09
N PHE A 6 -2.74 -19.10 7.55
CA PHE A 6 -1.44 -19.47 8.06
C PHE A 6 -0.48 -19.67 6.89
N ILE A 7 0.64 -18.95 6.88
CA ILE A 7 1.65 -19.03 5.82
C ILE A 7 3.00 -19.33 6.44
N PHE A 8 3.72 -20.29 5.86
CA PHE A 8 5.07 -20.64 6.27
C PHE A 8 6.11 -20.01 5.34
N LEU A 9 7.04 -19.26 5.92
CA LEU A 9 8.19 -18.65 5.25
C LEU A 9 9.40 -19.56 5.46
N TYR A 10 9.69 -20.40 4.46
CA TYR A 10 10.68 -21.48 4.56
C TYR A 10 12.08 -20.97 4.91
N GLU A 11 12.56 -19.96 4.19
CA GLU A 11 13.92 -19.42 4.29
C GLU A 11 14.23 -18.88 5.69
N ASN A 12 13.31 -18.11 6.27
CA ASN A 12 13.51 -17.46 7.56
C ASN A 12 13.03 -18.30 8.73
N GLN A 13 12.43 -19.46 8.45
CA GLN A 13 11.84 -20.33 9.46
C GLN A 13 10.78 -19.60 10.32
N LEU A 14 9.90 -18.85 9.65
CA LEU A 14 8.87 -18.03 10.30
C LEU A 14 7.47 -18.40 9.81
N PHE A 15 6.47 -18.09 10.63
CA PHE A 15 5.07 -18.25 10.27
C PHE A 15 4.35 -16.92 10.35
N LEU A 16 3.50 -16.64 9.35
CA LEU A 16 2.54 -15.55 9.39
C LEU A 16 1.18 -16.11 9.79
N THR A 17 0.56 -15.48 10.79
CA THR A 17 -0.83 -15.74 11.14
C THR A 17 -1.67 -14.51 10.82
N PHE A 18 -2.85 -14.74 10.26
CA PHE A 18 -3.80 -13.71 9.93
C PHE A 18 -5.03 -13.85 10.81
N ARG A 19 -5.37 -12.80 11.55
CA ARG A 19 -6.51 -12.84 12.48
C ARG A 19 -7.08 -11.46 12.70
N ASN A 20 -8.40 -11.32 12.67
CA ASN A 20 -9.07 -10.04 12.97
C ASN A 20 -8.50 -8.86 12.16
N ARG A 21 -8.11 -9.11 10.90
CA ARG A 21 -7.41 -8.17 9.99
C ARG A 21 -5.95 -7.85 10.33
N THR A 22 -5.39 -8.38 11.41
CA THR A 22 -3.98 -8.19 11.75
C THR A 22 -3.12 -9.34 11.25
N VAL A 23 -1.84 -9.03 11.07
CA VAL A 23 -0.80 -10.00 10.72
C VAL A 23 0.19 -10.06 11.88
N ALA A 24 0.59 -11.27 12.25
CA ALA A 24 1.60 -11.52 13.27
C ALA A 24 2.61 -12.54 12.78
N VAL A 25 3.85 -12.39 13.23
CA VAL A 25 5.00 -13.20 12.83
C VAL A 25 5.45 -14.03 14.01
N TRP A 26 5.64 -15.33 13.79
CA TRP A 26 6.00 -16.29 14.83
C TRP A 26 7.21 -17.12 14.43
N ASN A 27 8.02 -17.52 15.40
CA ASN A 27 9.10 -18.48 15.17
C ASN A 27 8.63 -19.93 15.38
N PHE A 28 9.49 -20.91 15.08
CA PHE A 28 9.21 -22.35 15.29
C PHE A 28 8.95 -22.76 16.74
N ARG A 29 9.33 -21.94 17.70
CA ARG A 29 9.03 -22.18 19.11
C ARG A 29 7.63 -21.67 19.50
N GLY A 30 6.89 -21.08 18.57
CA GLY A 30 5.58 -20.50 18.79
C GLY A 30 5.62 -19.15 19.50
N GLU A 31 6.77 -18.46 19.48
CA GLU A 31 6.93 -17.16 20.10
C GLU A 31 6.65 -16.05 19.09
N LEU A 32 5.97 -15.00 19.56
CA LEU A 32 5.71 -13.81 18.76
C LEU A 32 7.02 -13.07 18.51
N VAL A 33 7.40 -12.93 17.24
CA VAL A 33 8.59 -12.19 16.80
C VAL A 33 8.24 -10.72 16.61
N THR A 34 7.18 -10.45 15.85
CA THR A 34 6.69 -9.10 15.61
C THR A 34 5.21 -9.11 15.19
N SER A 35 4.58 -7.94 15.23
CA SER A 35 3.27 -7.68 14.66
C SER A 35 3.36 -6.46 13.76
N PHE A 36 2.53 -6.42 12.72
CA PHE A 36 2.55 -5.28 11.81
C PHE A 36 1.70 -4.14 12.35
N GLU A 37 2.27 -2.93 12.37
CA GLU A 37 1.64 -1.74 12.94
C GLU A 37 0.44 -1.25 12.11
N ASP A 38 0.52 -1.41 10.79
CA ASP A 38 -0.35 -0.73 9.84
C ASP A 38 -1.01 -1.67 8.82
N HIS A 39 -0.76 -2.96 8.94
CA HIS A 39 -1.19 -3.98 7.99
C HIS A 39 -2.59 -4.50 8.33
N LEU A 40 -3.54 -3.57 8.47
CA LEU A 40 -4.94 -3.86 8.75
C LEU A 40 -5.63 -4.27 7.45
N LEU A 41 -5.78 -5.57 7.22
CA LEU A 41 -6.40 -6.10 6.01
C LEU A 41 -7.84 -5.57 5.83
N TRP A 42 -8.20 -5.29 4.57
CA TRP A 42 -9.51 -4.74 4.26
C TRP A 42 -10.67 -5.66 4.68
N HIS A 43 -10.53 -6.97 4.45
CA HIS A 43 -11.56 -7.96 4.79
C HIS A 43 -11.26 -8.69 6.12
N PRO A 44 -12.27 -8.88 7.00
CA PRO A 44 -12.11 -9.61 8.25
C PRO A 44 -11.81 -11.10 8.04
N ASP A 45 -12.39 -11.69 6.99
CA ASP A 45 -12.22 -13.10 6.60
C ASP A 45 -11.05 -13.26 5.64
N CYS A 46 -9.90 -12.64 5.99
CA CYS A 46 -8.62 -12.63 5.28
C CYS A 46 -8.54 -13.61 4.10
N ASN A 47 -8.71 -13.12 2.87
CA ASN A 47 -8.37 -13.89 1.69
C ASN A 47 -6.86 -13.72 1.42
N THR A 48 -6.13 -14.81 1.20
CA THR A 48 -4.71 -14.73 0.81
C THR A 48 -4.54 -14.17 -0.61
N ASN A 49 -5.62 -14.03 -1.38
CA ASN A 49 -5.62 -13.49 -2.74
C ASN A 49 -5.19 -12.01 -2.81
N ASN A 50 -5.35 -11.25 -1.73
CA ASN A 50 -5.00 -9.83 -1.67
C ASN A 50 -3.63 -9.57 -1.03
N ILE A 51 -2.81 -10.61 -0.92
CA ILE A 51 -1.52 -10.57 -0.23
C ILE A 51 -0.46 -11.15 -1.16
N TYR A 52 0.66 -10.46 -1.27
CA TYR A 52 1.85 -10.91 -1.98
C TYR A 52 3.05 -10.87 -1.03
N ILE A 53 3.88 -11.90 -1.08
CA ILE A 53 5.13 -11.99 -0.32
C ILE A 53 6.25 -12.09 -1.35
N THR A 54 7.31 -11.30 -1.18
CA THR A 54 8.47 -11.32 -2.08
C THR A 54 9.18 -12.67 -2.05
N SER A 55 9.87 -13.02 -3.13
CA SER A 55 10.64 -14.28 -3.22
C SER A 55 11.73 -14.37 -2.16
N ASP A 56 12.31 -13.24 -1.76
CA ASP A 56 13.30 -13.15 -0.68
C ASP A 56 12.65 -13.29 0.71
N HIS A 57 11.32 -13.43 0.77
CA HIS A 57 10.50 -13.60 1.99
C HIS A 57 10.70 -12.51 3.05
N ASP A 58 11.09 -11.32 2.63
CA ASP A 58 11.42 -10.19 3.50
C ASP A 58 10.33 -9.12 3.55
N LEU A 59 9.49 -9.02 2.51
CA LEU A 59 8.42 -8.04 2.38
C LEU A 59 7.06 -8.71 2.20
N ILE A 60 6.04 -8.07 2.78
CA ILE A 60 4.63 -8.36 2.55
C ILE A 60 3.96 -7.13 1.93
N ILE A 61 3.21 -7.37 0.87
CA ILE A 61 2.39 -6.39 0.16
C ILE A 61 0.94 -6.81 0.32
N SER A 62 0.08 -5.95 0.87
CA SER A 62 -1.35 -6.27 0.96
C SER A 62 -2.24 -5.06 0.74
N TYR A 63 -3.50 -5.35 0.44
CA TYR A 63 -4.55 -4.35 0.40
C TYR A 63 -5.19 -4.18 1.79
N CYS A 64 -4.90 -3.03 2.40
CA CYS A 64 -5.30 -2.66 3.74
C CYS A 64 -6.48 -1.68 3.75
N LYS A 65 -7.24 -1.70 4.86
CA LYS A 65 -8.21 -0.67 5.20
C LYS A 65 -7.50 0.67 5.36
N ALA A 66 -8.03 1.70 4.72
CA ALA A 66 -7.56 3.06 4.92
C ALA A 66 -7.80 3.51 6.37
N ASP A 67 -6.94 4.39 6.87
CA ASP A 67 -7.01 5.01 8.20
C ASP A 67 -8.21 6.00 8.33
N SER A 68 -9.43 5.58 7.95
CA SER A 68 -10.65 6.35 8.20
C SER A 68 -11.28 5.82 9.48
N ASP A 69 -11.22 6.64 10.54
CA ASP A 69 -11.87 6.36 11.83
C ASP A 69 -13.40 6.33 11.74
N ASP A 70 -13.97 6.71 10.58
CA ASP A 70 -15.40 6.78 10.38
C ASP A 70 -15.93 5.48 9.73
N PRO A 71 -16.62 4.60 10.48
CA PRO A 71 -17.21 3.37 9.94
C PRO A 71 -18.30 3.62 8.89
N LEU A 72 -18.78 4.86 8.75
CA LEU A 72 -19.75 5.29 7.73
C LEU A 72 -19.10 5.70 6.40
N SER A 73 -17.77 5.84 6.36
CA SER A 73 -17.04 6.13 5.12
C SER A 73 -16.74 4.84 4.34
N GLU A 74 -17.79 4.10 3.95
CA GLU A 74 -17.71 2.99 2.98
C GLU A 74 -17.13 3.41 1.61
N GLY A 75 -16.95 4.72 1.37
CA GLY A 75 -16.41 5.29 0.15
C GLY A 75 -14.90 5.60 0.14
N THR A 76 -14.15 5.36 1.22
CA THR A 76 -12.70 5.61 1.21
C THR A 76 -11.97 4.41 0.60
N ALA A 77 -11.34 4.59 -0.55
CA ALA A 77 -10.49 3.56 -1.16
C ALA A 77 -9.38 3.09 -0.19
N GLY A 78 -9.13 1.79 -0.13
CA GLY A 78 -8.07 1.20 0.69
C GLY A 78 -6.68 1.60 0.23
N SER A 79 -5.67 1.11 0.93
CA SER A 79 -4.27 1.36 0.62
C SER A 79 -3.53 0.06 0.35
N ILE A 80 -2.55 0.12 -0.55
CA ILE A 80 -1.60 -0.97 -0.71
C ILE A 80 -0.44 -0.68 0.24
N ASN A 81 -0.23 -1.54 1.23
CA ASN A 81 0.83 -1.37 2.21
C ASN A 81 1.95 -2.35 1.91
N ILE A 82 3.18 -1.86 2.00
CA ILE A 82 4.41 -2.62 1.81
C ILE A 82 5.15 -2.58 3.14
N SER A 83 5.30 -3.72 3.79
CA SER A 83 5.88 -3.80 5.14
C SER A 83 6.98 -4.86 5.18
N ASN A 84 8.01 -4.63 6.00
CA ASN A 84 9.06 -5.61 6.22
C ASN A 84 8.61 -6.66 7.25
N ILE A 85 8.76 -7.94 6.91
CA ILE A 85 8.24 -9.05 7.70
C ILE A 85 8.97 -9.19 9.03
N LEU A 86 10.30 -9.08 9.05
CA LEU A 86 11.08 -9.28 10.28
C LEU A 86 10.86 -8.17 11.30
N THR A 87 10.79 -6.93 10.82
CA THR A 87 10.65 -5.76 11.69
C THR A 87 9.20 -5.41 11.99
N GLY A 88 8.24 -5.84 11.17
CA GLY A 88 6.84 -5.45 11.24
C GLY A 88 6.57 -4.00 10.78
N LYS A 89 7.61 -3.28 10.32
CA LYS A 89 7.51 -1.86 9.96
C LYS A 89 6.93 -1.65 8.57
N CYS A 90 6.05 -0.66 8.45
CA CYS A 90 5.63 -0.10 7.17
C CYS A 90 6.82 0.56 6.46
N LEU A 91 7.08 0.16 5.22
CA LEU A 91 8.06 0.82 4.35
C LEU A 91 7.40 1.85 3.44
N SER A 92 6.22 1.54 2.91
CA SER A 92 5.48 2.43 2.01
C SER A 92 3.99 2.12 1.98
N LYS A 93 3.19 3.14 1.69
CA LYS A 93 1.73 3.02 1.47
C LYS A 93 1.35 3.71 0.18
N VAL A 94 0.64 3.00 -0.69
CA VAL A 94 0.01 3.58 -1.89
C VAL A 94 -1.47 3.80 -1.59
N LYS A 95 -1.90 5.06 -1.57
CA LYS A 95 -3.30 5.45 -1.38
C LYS A 95 -3.87 5.93 -2.72
N ALA A 96 -5.11 5.58 -3.02
CA ALA A 96 -5.79 6.18 -4.15
C ALA A 96 -6.02 7.67 -3.88
N THR A 97 -5.52 8.53 -4.76
CA THR A 97 -5.88 9.95 -4.75
C THR A 97 -7.05 10.15 -5.68
N ASN A 98 -8.18 10.60 -5.15
CA ASN A 98 -9.23 11.13 -6.01
C ASN A 98 -8.61 12.31 -6.75
N ALA A 99 -8.47 12.19 -8.07
CA ALA A 99 -8.12 13.30 -8.93
C ALA A 99 -9.29 14.29 -8.92
N ILE A 100 -9.45 15.04 -7.82
CA ILE A 100 -10.30 16.22 -7.79
C ILE A 100 -9.59 17.19 -8.72
N THR A 101 -10.10 17.23 -9.95
CA THR A 101 -9.94 18.25 -10.99
C THR A 101 -8.65 19.04 -10.84
N ARG A 102 -7.68 18.81 -11.74
CA ARG A 102 -6.83 19.92 -12.18
C ARG A 102 -7.79 21.02 -12.61
N SER A 103 -8.03 21.97 -11.70
CA SER A 103 -8.79 23.19 -11.97
C SER A 103 -8.25 23.72 -13.29
N SER A 104 -9.11 23.71 -14.30
CA SER A 104 -8.87 24.28 -15.61
C SER A 104 -8.26 25.65 -15.40
N CYS A 105 -7.02 25.84 -15.83
CA CYS A 105 -6.47 27.17 -15.98
C CYS A 105 -7.25 27.86 -17.11
N ASN A 106 -8.36 28.50 -16.76
CA ASN A 106 -9.04 29.45 -17.62
C ASN A 106 -8.17 30.71 -17.68
N CYS A 107 -7.21 30.71 -18.61
CA CYS A 107 -6.49 31.91 -19.01
C CYS A 107 -7.41 32.77 -19.91
N SER A 108 -8.51 33.30 -19.37
CA SER A 108 -9.26 34.34 -20.05
C SER A 108 -8.46 35.64 -19.97
N THR A 109 -7.80 35.97 -21.10
CA THR A 109 -7.48 37.33 -21.58
C THR A 109 -7.17 38.38 -20.51
N GLY A 110 -5.88 38.66 -20.28
CA GLY A 110 -5.44 39.84 -19.53
C GLY A 110 -4.09 39.65 -18.85
N CYS A 111 -3.01 39.73 -19.62
CA CYS A 111 -1.64 39.75 -19.08
C CYS A 111 -1.38 41.02 -18.25
N GLY A 112 -1.32 40.85 -16.92
CA GLY A 112 -0.79 41.84 -15.98
C GLY A 112 0.30 41.19 -15.13
N ALA A 113 1.55 41.60 -15.33
CA ALA A 113 2.72 41.05 -14.67
C ALA A 113 2.65 41.20 -13.14
N ARG A 114 2.77 40.09 -12.40
CA ARG A 114 3.44 39.97 -11.08
C ARG A 114 3.50 38.50 -10.61
N SER A 115 4.66 37.89 -10.88
CA SER A 115 5.34 36.79 -10.16
C SER A 115 4.50 35.83 -9.26
N CYS A 116 4.21 34.63 -9.77
CA CYS A 116 4.00 33.44 -8.93
C CYS A 116 5.14 32.44 -9.19
N LYS A 117 6.12 32.39 -8.28
CA LYS A 117 7.18 31.37 -8.29
C LYS A 117 6.63 30.05 -7.73
N SER A 118 6.15 29.16 -8.60
CA SER A 118 5.88 27.77 -8.22
C SER A 118 7.03 26.88 -8.71
N LYS A 119 7.68 26.19 -7.78
CA LYS A 119 8.80 25.27 -8.05
C LYS A 119 8.31 24.13 -8.94
N ARG A 120 8.88 24.05 -10.14
CA ARG A 120 8.63 22.98 -11.13
C ARG A 120 9.26 21.68 -10.62
N VAL A 121 8.48 20.83 -9.96
CA VAL A 121 8.86 19.43 -9.75
C VAL A 121 8.79 18.76 -11.12
N GLN A 122 9.95 18.36 -11.62
CA GLN A 122 10.14 17.75 -12.93
C GLN A 122 9.65 16.30 -12.84
N THR A 123 8.36 16.08 -13.08
CA THR A 123 7.83 14.72 -13.26
C THR A 123 8.36 14.18 -14.58
N SER A 124 9.14 13.11 -14.52
CA SER A 124 9.51 12.31 -15.69
C SER A 124 8.24 11.93 -16.45
N ARG A 125 8.25 12.13 -17.76
CA ARG A 125 7.15 11.76 -18.65
C ARG A 125 6.97 10.26 -18.60
N ILE A 126 5.91 9.79 -17.94
CA ILE A 126 5.43 8.42 -18.04
C ILE A 126 4.95 8.26 -19.49
N ARG A 127 5.61 7.38 -20.26
CA ARG A 127 5.19 7.03 -21.63
C ARG A 127 3.85 6.31 -21.53
N SER A 128 2.84 6.83 -22.20
CA SER A 128 1.44 6.42 -22.05
C SER A 128 0.92 5.58 -23.21
N SER A 129 1.79 4.96 -24.01
CA SER A 129 1.36 4.05 -25.07
C SER A 129 2.28 2.83 -25.23
N VAL A 130 1.65 1.68 -25.48
CA VAL A 130 2.32 0.37 -25.65
C VAL A 130 3.26 0.38 -26.86
N SER A 131 2.96 1.19 -27.88
CA SER A 131 3.74 1.31 -29.10
C SER A 131 5.14 1.91 -28.87
N GLU A 132 5.34 2.71 -27.82
CA GLU A 132 6.64 3.35 -27.51
C GLU A 132 7.58 2.47 -26.66
N ALA A 133 7.18 1.23 -26.34
CA ALA A 133 7.95 0.29 -25.52
C ALA A 133 8.58 -0.86 -26.32
N LEU A 134 8.37 -0.89 -27.64
CA LEU A 134 8.84 -1.97 -28.52
C LEU A 134 9.96 -1.55 -29.48
N ASP A 135 10.35 -0.28 -29.47
CA ASP A 135 11.55 0.20 -30.16
C ASP A 135 12.73 0.21 -29.16
N ASP A 136 13.26 -0.99 -28.88
CA ASP A 136 14.64 -1.28 -28.46
C ASP A 136 15.01 -2.72 -28.85
#